data_AF-A0A3A2ZR27-F1
#
_entry.id   AF-A0A3A2ZR27-F1
#
_cell.length_a   1.000
_cell.length_b   1.000
_cell.length_c   1.000
_cell.angle_alpha   90.00
_cell.angle_beta   90.00
_cell.angle_gamma   90.00
#
_symmetry.space_group_name_H-M   'P 1'
#
loop_
_entity.id
_entity.type
_entity.pdbx_description
1 polymer ?
#
loop_
_entity_poly.entity_id
_entity_poly.type
_entity_poly.pdbx_seq_one_letter_code
_entity_poly.pdbx_strand_id
1 'polypeptide(L)'
;MPEGLFYGPRQYQPTTSKKLSALHNYLKVAPYILPENRETHASVLWHRDSNLQNIFVNPREPTQILGIIDWQSVSASPLFIQVTRPAFLDYNGPAPEELGQVSLPANFDSMTPDEQQKVKSLHEAQTLHNLYLARSCQVNGDVFQAIQGQGTLRHQASVVPGLTLMDYEPCLNSLLRDVENEWPNIVGVGPDGLPLVPFPYQLSATEVQQQKQDEEQWARGVQLMDEFISDTGSFKHWDGRVSDAEYELSKRQLEEGIERFLRREARNEEERKQWLKAIPFVDSEETG
;
A
#
# COMPACT_ATOMS: atom_id res chain seq x y z
N MET A 1 -4.00 1.56 2.99
CA MET A 1 -4.51 0.57 2.03
C MET A 1 -5.84 0.08 2.55
N PRO A 2 -6.91 0.03 1.75
CA PRO A 2 -8.13 -0.64 2.18
C PRO A 2 -7.80 -2.11 2.45
N GLU A 3 -8.19 -2.60 3.62
CA GLU A 3 -8.14 -4.01 3.99
C GLU A 3 -9.21 -4.75 3.17
N GLY A 4 -8.94 -5.95 2.67
CA GLY A 4 -9.93 -6.67 1.87
C GLY A 4 -11.11 -7.17 2.72
N LEU A 5 -12.26 -7.39 2.07
CA LEU A 5 -13.43 -8.00 2.72
C LEU A 5 -13.23 -9.51 2.87
N PHE A 6 -12.48 -9.95 3.88
CA PHE A 6 -12.08 -11.35 4.06
C PHE A 6 -13.05 -12.18 4.92
N TYR A 7 -13.77 -11.56 5.84
CA TYR A 7 -14.64 -12.26 6.79
C TYR A 7 -16.02 -12.62 6.23
N GLY A 8 -16.26 -12.30 4.95
CA GLY A 8 -17.49 -12.66 4.24
C GLY A 8 -17.47 -14.08 3.66
N PRO A 9 -18.63 -14.61 3.26
CA PRO A 9 -18.73 -15.93 2.62
C PRO A 9 -17.91 -15.99 1.33
N ARG A 10 -17.31 -17.16 1.09
CA ARG A 10 -16.53 -17.49 -0.13
C ARG A 10 -15.26 -16.64 -0.33
N GLN A 11 -14.80 -15.95 0.70
CA GLN A 11 -13.56 -15.17 0.69
C GLN A 11 -12.40 -15.92 1.33
N TYR A 12 -11.21 -15.35 1.19
CA TYR A 12 -10.04 -15.79 1.93
C TYR A 12 -10.33 -15.72 3.43
N GLN A 13 -10.04 -16.78 4.17
CA GLN A 13 -10.22 -16.81 5.62
C GLN A 13 -8.85 -16.69 6.30
N PRO A 14 -8.49 -15.51 6.83
CA PRO A 14 -7.27 -15.34 7.59
C PRO A 14 -7.34 -16.16 8.86
N THR A 15 -6.23 -16.79 9.23
CA THR A 15 -6.12 -17.52 10.50
C THR A 15 -4.79 -17.27 11.15
N THR A 16 -4.74 -17.32 12.48
CA THR A 16 -3.50 -17.20 13.25
C THR A 16 -2.45 -18.20 12.79
N SER A 17 -2.85 -19.43 12.44
CA SER A 17 -1.93 -20.46 11.95
C SER A 17 -1.28 -20.08 10.61
N LYS A 18 -2.06 -19.57 9.63
CA LYS A 18 -1.53 -19.11 8.34
C LYS A 18 -0.57 -17.92 8.51
N LYS A 19 -0.95 -16.94 9.34
CA LYS A 19 -0.11 -15.77 9.68
C LYS A 19 1.22 -16.20 10.30
N LEU A 20 1.18 -17.04 11.32
CA LEU A 20 2.39 -17.55 11.99
C LEU A 20 3.27 -18.37 11.05
N SER A 21 2.67 -19.22 10.21
CA SER A 21 3.41 -20.01 9.23
C SER A 21 4.19 -19.13 8.25
N ALA A 22 3.54 -18.11 7.68
CA ALA A 22 4.18 -17.17 6.75
C ALA A 22 5.32 -16.39 7.43
N LEU A 23 5.10 -15.89 8.66
CA LEU A 23 6.13 -15.20 9.44
C LEU A 23 7.31 -16.11 9.80
N HIS A 24 7.06 -17.36 10.20
CA HIS A 24 8.14 -18.32 10.48
C HIS A 24 8.97 -18.65 9.23
N ASN A 25 8.34 -18.75 8.07
CA ASN A 25 9.07 -18.95 6.81
C ASN A 25 9.88 -17.70 6.43
N TYR A 26 9.31 -16.51 6.59
CA TYR A 26 10.03 -15.25 6.41
C TYR A 26 11.28 -15.16 7.31
N LEU A 27 11.17 -15.49 8.60
CA LEU A 27 12.31 -15.40 9.53
C LEU A 27 13.49 -16.27 9.11
N LYS A 28 13.27 -17.37 8.37
CA LYS A 28 14.34 -18.23 7.86
C LYS A 28 15.14 -17.57 6.72
N VAL A 29 14.50 -16.73 5.91
CA VAL A 29 15.12 -16.05 4.76
C VAL A 29 15.54 -14.62 5.06
N ALA A 30 14.95 -13.98 6.07
CA ALA A 30 15.15 -12.57 6.43
C ALA A 30 16.63 -12.12 6.45
N PRO A 31 17.60 -12.90 6.99
CA PRO A 31 19.01 -12.48 6.99
C PRO A 31 19.62 -12.24 5.60
N TYR A 32 19.05 -12.82 4.54
CA TYR A 32 19.58 -12.78 3.18
C TYR A 32 18.87 -11.79 2.26
N ILE A 33 17.64 -11.40 2.61
CA ILE A 33 16.73 -10.66 1.73
C ILE A 33 16.52 -9.21 2.12
N LEU A 34 17.28 -8.70 3.10
CA LEU A 34 17.31 -7.25 3.38
C LEU A 34 17.86 -6.49 2.16
N PRO A 35 17.45 -5.22 1.97
CA PRO A 35 18.03 -4.37 0.93
C PRO A 35 19.56 -4.34 1.00
N GLU A 36 20.22 -4.38 -0.15
CA GLU A 36 21.68 -4.48 -0.24
C GLU A 36 22.39 -3.24 0.31
N ASN A 37 21.79 -2.06 0.09
CA ASN A 37 22.33 -0.81 0.59
C ASN A 37 22.17 -0.73 2.12
N ARG A 38 23.24 -1.02 2.85
CA ARG A 38 23.28 -1.03 4.32
C ARG A 38 23.07 0.35 4.95
N GLU A 39 23.36 1.44 4.24
CA GLU A 39 23.09 2.79 4.75
C GLU A 39 21.58 3.01 5.00
N THR A 40 20.74 2.32 4.22
CA THR A 40 19.28 2.36 4.39
C THR A 40 18.78 1.58 5.61
N HIS A 41 19.65 0.83 6.30
CA HIS A 41 19.28 0.06 7.50
C HIS A 41 19.27 0.92 8.77
N ALA A 42 19.82 2.14 8.69
CA ALA A 42 19.87 3.07 9.81
C ALA A 42 18.46 3.30 10.38
N SER A 43 18.35 3.24 11.71
CA SER A 43 17.13 3.58 12.42
C SER A 43 16.93 5.09 12.38
N VAL A 44 15.83 5.53 11.78
CA VAL A 44 15.51 6.95 11.59
C VAL A 44 14.12 7.25 12.15
N LEU A 45 13.86 8.53 12.40
CA LEU A 45 12.51 9.04 12.60
C LEU A 45 12.05 9.64 11.26
N TRP A 46 10.97 9.12 10.69
CA TRP A 46 10.41 9.62 9.44
C TRP A 46 8.93 10.01 9.58
N HIS A 47 8.59 11.24 9.20
CA HIS A 47 7.23 11.76 9.30
C HIS A 47 6.37 11.33 8.11
N ARG A 48 5.75 10.14 8.20
CA ARG A 48 4.94 9.58 7.10
C ARG A 48 3.66 10.37 6.81
N ASP A 49 3.06 11.01 7.81
CA ASP A 49 1.81 11.79 7.63
C ASP A 49 2.09 13.27 7.29
N SER A 50 2.97 13.50 6.32
CA SER A 50 3.32 14.86 5.88
C SER A 50 2.24 15.41 4.94
N ASN A 51 1.02 15.52 5.44
CA ASN A 51 -0.06 16.29 4.81
C ASN A 51 0.13 17.79 5.05
N LEU A 52 -0.38 18.65 4.15
CA LEU A 52 -0.23 20.11 4.28
C LEU A 52 -0.82 20.68 5.58
N GLN A 53 -1.79 19.99 6.18
CA GLN A 53 -2.41 20.38 7.46
C GLN A 53 -1.42 20.29 8.63
N ASN A 54 -0.35 19.51 8.49
CA ASN A 54 0.66 19.29 9.52
C ASN A 54 1.88 20.21 9.37
N ILE A 55 1.86 21.15 8.41
CA ILE A 55 2.98 22.07 8.12
C ILE A 55 2.52 23.52 8.32
N PHE A 56 3.08 24.19 9.34
CA PHE A 56 2.86 25.61 9.57
C PHE A 56 3.89 26.43 8.80
N VAL A 57 3.43 27.43 8.06
CA VAL A 57 4.27 28.36 7.30
C VAL A 57 4.06 29.80 7.77
N ASN A 58 5.04 30.67 7.51
CA ASN A 58 4.94 32.07 7.87
C ASN A 58 3.91 32.79 6.96
N PRO A 59 2.86 33.43 7.51
CA PRO A 59 1.85 34.10 6.68
C PRO A 59 2.41 35.29 5.89
N ARG A 60 3.56 35.85 6.30
CA ARG A 60 4.26 36.93 5.58
C ARG A 60 5.28 36.41 4.57
N GLU A 61 5.75 35.17 4.74
CA GLU A 61 6.72 34.51 3.87
C GLU A 61 6.40 33.01 3.77
N PRO A 62 5.45 32.59 2.92
CA PRO A 62 4.94 31.21 2.91
C PRO A 62 5.97 30.12 2.55
N THR A 63 7.13 30.51 2.02
CA THR A 63 8.27 29.62 1.78
C THR A 63 9.03 29.24 3.05
N GLN A 64 8.80 29.96 4.15
CA GLN A 64 9.40 29.67 5.45
C GLN A 64 8.51 28.74 6.27
N ILE A 65 8.98 27.51 6.50
CA ILE A 65 8.35 26.56 7.41
C ILE A 65 8.62 26.99 8.86
N LEU A 66 7.56 27.18 9.63
CA LEU A 66 7.61 27.54 11.05
C LEU A 66 7.59 26.32 11.97
N GLY A 67 6.96 25.23 11.54
CA GLY A 67 6.88 24.01 12.34
C GLY A 67 6.17 22.87 11.62
N ILE A 68 6.51 21.65 12.02
CA ILE A 68 5.86 20.41 11.59
C ILE A 68 5.30 19.76 12.85
N ILE A 69 4.00 19.43 12.85
CA ILE A 69 3.30 18.82 13.99
C ILE A 69 2.90 17.38 13.67
N ASP A 70 2.16 16.75 14.58
CA ASP A 70 1.57 15.41 14.42
C ASP A 70 2.57 14.23 14.40
N TRP A 71 3.64 14.37 15.18
CA TRP A 71 4.69 13.35 15.34
C TRP A 71 4.26 12.12 16.16
N GLN A 72 3.02 12.04 16.63
CA GLN A 72 2.55 11.02 17.58
C GLN A 72 2.59 9.58 17.02
N SER A 73 2.53 9.43 15.70
CA SER A 73 2.55 8.14 15.00
C SER A 73 3.95 7.76 14.46
N VAL A 74 4.98 8.54 14.80
CA VAL A 74 6.35 8.30 14.34
C VAL A 74 7.02 7.25 15.24
N SER A 75 7.72 6.31 14.61
CA SER A 75 8.54 5.30 15.29
C SER A 75 9.96 5.32 14.73
N ALA A 76 10.91 4.85 15.52
CA ALA A 76 12.27 4.61 15.04
C ALA A 76 12.30 3.26 14.30
N SER A 77 12.56 3.24 13.00
CA SER A 77 12.72 1.99 12.22
C SER A 77 13.70 2.20 11.07
N PRO A 78 14.16 1.13 10.40
CA PRO A 78 15.07 1.25 9.27
C PRO A 78 14.52 2.19 8.19
N LEU A 79 15.39 3.05 7.65
CA LEU A 79 15.03 4.01 6.59
C LEU A 79 14.33 3.34 5.41
N PHE A 80 14.81 2.18 4.97
CA PHE A 80 14.21 1.46 3.83
C PHE A 80 12.75 1.04 4.05
N ILE A 81 12.27 0.90 5.29
CA ILE A 81 10.87 0.53 5.59
C ILE A 81 9.98 1.77 5.67
N GLN A 82 10.52 2.90 6.11
CA GLN A 82 9.74 4.07 6.49
C GLN A 82 9.74 5.19 5.47
N VAL A 83 10.80 5.29 4.65
CA VAL A 83 10.95 6.40 3.72
C VAL A 83 9.77 6.42 2.76
N THR A 84 9.18 7.59 2.56
CA THR A 84 8.14 7.80 1.56
C THR A 84 8.29 9.21 1.03
N ARG A 85 7.80 9.46 -0.19
CA ARG A 85 7.59 10.85 -0.61
C ARG A 85 6.54 11.48 0.32
N PRO A 86 6.63 12.79 0.60
CA PRO A 86 5.62 13.48 1.38
C PRO A 86 4.23 13.33 0.78
N ALA A 87 3.22 13.09 1.62
CA ALA A 87 1.86 12.81 1.18
C ALA A 87 1.26 13.97 0.36
N PHE A 88 1.64 15.22 0.64
CA PHE A 88 1.22 16.37 -0.16
C PHE A 88 1.77 16.38 -1.61
N LEU A 89 2.72 15.51 -1.94
CA LEU A 89 3.26 15.29 -3.29
C LEU A 89 2.65 14.05 -3.98
N ASP A 90 1.67 13.40 -3.36
CA ASP A 90 0.93 12.32 -4.01
C ASP A 90 -0.08 12.88 -4.98
N TYR A 91 -0.21 12.21 -6.12
CA TYR A 91 -1.11 12.60 -7.19
C TYR A 91 -1.59 11.37 -7.94
N ASN A 92 -2.76 11.49 -8.57
CA ASN A 92 -3.31 10.45 -9.43
C ASN A 92 -2.78 10.65 -10.86
N GLY A 93 -2.01 9.69 -11.35
CA GLY A 93 -1.47 9.72 -12.70
C GLY A 93 -0.17 8.94 -12.82
N PRO A 94 0.39 8.84 -14.04
CA PRO A 94 1.64 8.15 -14.25
C PRO A 94 2.81 8.89 -13.57
N ALA A 95 3.75 8.12 -13.02
CA ALA A 95 5.06 8.62 -12.64
C ALA A 95 5.82 9.10 -13.90
N PRO A 96 6.63 10.18 -13.82
CA PRO A 96 7.52 10.54 -14.91
C PRO A 96 8.51 9.40 -15.20
N GLU A 97 8.77 9.14 -16.48
CA GLU A 97 9.71 8.08 -16.90
C GLU A 97 11.16 8.41 -16.52
N GLU A 98 11.52 9.70 -16.60
CA GLU A 98 12.87 10.18 -16.33
C GLU A 98 12.88 11.21 -15.21
N LEU A 99 13.96 11.19 -14.43
CA LEU A 99 14.26 12.24 -13.45
C LEU A 99 14.79 13.49 -14.17
N GLY A 100 13.87 14.24 -14.77
CA GLY A 100 14.19 15.39 -15.61
C GLY A 100 13.05 16.40 -15.71
N GLN A 101 13.17 17.31 -16.66
CA GLN A 101 12.13 18.30 -16.94
C GLN A 101 10.90 17.60 -17.53
N VAL A 102 9.77 17.73 -16.83
CA VAL A 102 8.49 17.24 -17.33
C VAL A 102 7.99 18.19 -18.42
N SER A 103 7.66 17.65 -19.59
CA SER A 103 7.17 18.43 -20.72
C SER A 103 5.65 18.29 -20.85
N LEU A 104 5.00 19.34 -21.34
CA LEU A 104 3.58 19.27 -21.70
C LEU A 104 3.40 18.40 -22.95
N PRO A 105 2.23 17.72 -23.11
CA PRO A 105 1.90 16.99 -24.32
C PRO A 105 1.94 17.88 -25.57
N ALA A 106 2.42 17.34 -26.69
CA ALA A 106 2.55 18.10 -27.94
C ALA A 106 1.21 18.67 -28.48
N ASN A 107 0.08 18.05 -28.12
CA ASN A 107 -1.26 18.47 -28.52
C ASN A 107 -1.93 19.42 -27.51
N PHE A 108 -1.23 19.89 -26.49
CA PHE A 108 -1.78 20.74 -25.42
C PHE A 108 -2.55 21.96 -25.96
N ASP A 109 -1.99 22.69 -26.92
CA ASP A 109 -2.61 23.90 -27.49
C ASP A 109 -3.90 23.62 -28.27
N SER A 110 -4.11 22.37 -28.68
CA SER A 110 -5.31 21.92 -29.42
C SER A 110 -6.40 21.33 -28.52
N MET A 111 -6.15 21.19 -27.23
CA MET A 111 -7.10 20.64 -26.25
C MET A 111 -8.17 21.66 -25.84
N THR A 112 -9.29 21.17 -25.32
CA THR A 112 -10.29 22.01 -24.68
C THR A 112 -9.76 22.66 -23.39
N PRO A 113 -10.32 23.79 -22.92
CA PRO A 113 -9.88 24.43 -21.67
C PRO A 113 -9.89 23.50 -20.45
N ASP A 114 -10.89 22.62 -20.34
CA ASP A 114 -10.99 21.67 -19.23
C ASP A 114 -9.89 20.60 -19.27
N GLU A 115 -9.58 20.10 -20.47
CA GLU A 115 -8.47 19.16 -20.69
C GLU A 115 -7.12 19.83 -20.41
N GLN A 116 -6.93 21.07 -20.87
CA GLN A 116 -5.74 21.84 -20.59
C GLN A 116 -5.53 22.04 -19.09
N GLN A 117 -6.60 22.30 -18.34
CA GLN A 117 -6.50 22.44 -16.89
C GLN A 117 -6.05 21.14 -16.23
N LYS A 118 -6.62 20.00 -16.62
CA LYS A 118 -6.20 18.67 -16.12
C LYS A 118 -4.74 18.38 -16.43
N VAL A 119 -4.31 18.66 -17.66
CA VAL A 119 -2.93 18.44 -18.10
C VAL A 119 -1.96 19.35 -17.35
N LYS A 120 -2.31 20.62 -17.11
CA LYS A 120 -1.52 21.54 -16.28
C LYS A 120 -1.36 21.03 -14.85
N SER A 121 -2.46 20.62 -14.21
CA SER A 121 -2.40 20.10 -12.84
C SER A 121 -1.56 18.82 -12.73
N LEU A 122 -1.66 17.91 -13.71
CA LEU A 122 -0.81 16.72 -13.76
C LEU A 122 0.67 17.08 -13.98
N HIS A 123 0.94 18.01 -14.90
CA HIS A 123 2.29 18.50 -15.20
C HIS A 123 2.95 19.15 -13.97
N GLU A 124 2.22 19.96 -13.22
CA GLU A 124 2.68 20.57 -11.96
C GLU A 124 3.01 19.48 -10.92
N ALA A 125 2.12 18.50 -10.73
CA ALA A 125 2.33 17.41 -9.78
C ALA A 125 3.55 16.55 -10.14
N GLN A 126 3.70 16.17 -11.41
CA GLN A 126 4.86 15.45 -11.93
C GLN A 126 6.16 16.26 -11.79
N THR A 127 6.09 17.57 -12.01
CA THR A 127 7.24 18.47 -11.85
C THR A 127 7.70 18.49 -10.38
N LEU A 128 6.76 18.65 -9.44
CA LEU A 128 7.07 18.62 -8.01
C LEU A 128 7.62 17.26 -7.56
N HIS A 129 7.07 16.16 -8.08
CA HIS A 129 7.57 14.81 -7.87
C HIS A 129 9.06 14.70 -8.26
N ASN A 130 9.40 15.08 -9.50
CA ASN A 130 10.78 15.02 -9.99
C ASN A 130 11.71 15.97 -9.23
N LEU A 131 11.25 17.18 -8.90
CA LEU A 131 12.03 18.13 -8.11
C LEU A 131 12.36 17.57 -6.73
N TYR A 132 11.41 16.93 -6.06
CA TYR A 132 11.65 16.30 -4.76
C TYR A 132 12.69 15.19 -4.85
N LEU A 133 12.58 14.30 -5.84
CA LEU A 133 13.55 13.22 -6.05
C LEU A 133 14.94 13.75 -6.42
N ALA A 134 15.02 14.75 -7.29
CA ALA A 134 16.28 15.38 -7.69
C ALA A 134 16.95 16.08 -6.51
N ARG A 135 16.19 16.79 -5.67
CA ARG A 135 16.71 17.40 -4.45
C ARG A 135 17.12 16.37 -3.41
N SER A 136 16.36 15.29 -3.27
CA SER A 136 16.74 14.17 -2.41
C SER A 136 18.08 13.58 -2.86
N CYS A 137 18.25 13.32 -4.16
CA CYS A 137 19.51 12.82 -4.72
C CYS A 137 20.70 13.76 -4.43
N GLN A 138 20.50 15.08 -4.50
CA GLN A 138 21.54 16.08 -4.26
C GLN A 138 21.91 16.24 -2.78
N VAL A 139 20.94 16.18 -1.88
CA VAL A 139 21.11 16.57 -0.47
C VAL A 139 21.21 15.36 0.45
N ASN A 140 20.55 14.26 0.10
CA ASN A 140 20.49 13.04 0.89
C ASN A 140 20.38 11.79 -0.01
N GLY A 141 21.54 11.35 -0.49
CA GLY A 141 21.64 10.19 -1.38
C GLY A 141 21.02 8.93 -0.81
N ASP A 142 21.11 8.69 0.49
CA ASP A 142 20.56 7.48 1.13
C ASP A 142 19.03 7.45 1.08
N VAL A 143 18.37 8.58 1.34
CA VAL A 143 16.92 8.73 1.18
C VAL A 143 16.53 8.49 -0.28
N PHE A 144 17.26 9.07 -1.22
CA PHE A 144 16.99 8.86 -2.64
C PHE A 144 17.11 7.38 -3.02
N GLN A 145 18.21 6.71 -2.65
CA GLN A 145 18.40 5.28 -2.93
C GLN A 145 17.35 4.41 -2.25
N ALA A 146 16.96 4.74 -1.01
CA ALA A 146 15.90 4.02 -0.31
C ALA A 146 14.54 4.16 -1.01
N ILE A 147 14.20 5.35 -1.52
CA ILE A 147 12.98 5.56 -2.33
C ILE A 147 13.06 4.81 -3.66
N GLN A 148 14.20 4.85 -4.35
CA GLN A 148 14.38 4.13 -5.62
C GLN A 148 14.36 2.60 -5.45
N GLY A 149 14.80 2.10 -4.29
CA GLY A 149 14.77 0.68 -3.95
C GLY A 149 13.37 0.16 -3.58
N GLN A 150 12.37 1.05 -3.45
CA GLN A 150 10.99 0.65 -3.20
C GLN A 150 10.45 -0.15 -4.39
N GLY A 151 9.69 -1.20 -4.09
CA GLY A 151 9.12 -2.09 -5.10
C GLY A 151 10.04 -3.22 -5.57
N THR A 152 11.32 -3.23 -5.18
CA THR A 152 12.17 -4.41 -5.37
C THR A 152 11.66 -5.59 -4.52
N LEU A 153 11.92 -6.82 -4.98
CA LEU A 153 11.54 -8.04 -4.25
C LEU A 153 12.06 -8.03 -2.81
N ARG A 154 13.34 -7.67 -2.61
CA ARG A 154 13.96 -7.58 -1.27
C ARG A 154 13.28 -6.54 -0.37
N HIS A 155 12.97 -5.37 -0.91
CA HIS A 155 12.23 -4.34 -0.18
C HIS A 155 10.82 -4.83 0.20
N GLN A 156 10.05 -5.32 -0.77
CA GLN A 156 8.68 -5.80 -0.52
C GLN A 156 8.66 -6.95 0.50
N ALA A 157 9.54 -7.94 0.35
CA ALA A 157 9.64 -9.06 1.27
C ALA A 157 10.10 -8.65 2.68
N SER A 158 10.76 -7.49 2.83
CA SER A 158 11.13 -6.92 4.13
C SER A 158 10.02 -6.09 4.78
N VAL A 159 9.09 -5.51 4.00
CA VAL A 159 8.00 -4.64 4.50
C VAL A 159 6.73 -5.42 4.80
N VAL A 160 6.32 -6.33 3.90
CA VAL A 160 5.05 -7.07 3.98
C VAL A 160 4.90 -7.93 5.25
N PRO A 161 5.95 -8.51 5.87
CA PRO A 161 5.82 -9.17 7.17
C PRO A 161 5.18 -8.30 8.26
N GLY A 162 5.41 -6.98 8.23
CA GLY A 162 4.76 -6.05 9.17
C GLY A 162 3.25 -5.88 8.93
N LEU A 163 2.75 -6.28 7.76
CA LEU A 163 1.35 -6.15 7.35
C LEU A 163 0.54 -7.43 7.58
N THR A 164 1.13 -8.52 8.09
CA THR A 164 0.39 -9.77 8.34
C THR A 164 -0.68 -9.63 9.42
N LEU A 165 -0.62 -8.60 10.26
CA LEU A 165 -1.70 -8.26 11.17
C LEU A 165 -2.98 -7.87 10.42
N MET A 166 -2.82 -7.21 9.27
CA MET A 166 -3.88 -6.79 8.35
C MET A 166 -4.18 -7.84 7.26
N ASP A 167 -3.93 -9.12 7.55
CA ASP A 167 -4.25 -10.25 6.68
C ASP A 167 -3.43 -10.34 5.36
N TYR A 168 -2.20 -9.78 5.32
CA TYR A 168 -1.31 -9.83 4.14
C TYR A 168 -0.46 -11.11 4.03
N GLU A 169 -0.68 -12.14 4.85
CA GLU A 169 0.09 -13.38 4.78
C GLU A 169 0.04 -14.10 3.42
N PRO A 170 -1.04 -14.04 2.60
CA PRO A 170 -1.01 -14.59 1.24
C PRO A 170 -0.02 -13.84 0.33
N CYS A 171 0.03 -12.50 0.44
CA CYS A 171 1.01 -11.68 -0.27
C CYS A 171 2.44 -12.00 0.17
N LEU A 172 2.67 -12.16 1.48
CA LEU A 172 3.97 -12.58 2.00
C LEU A 172 4.39 -13.94 1.44
N ASN A 173 3.50 -14.93 1.44
CA ASN A 173 3.79 -16.24 0.88
C ASN A 173 4.11 -16.16 -0.62
N SER A 174 3.45 -15.27 -1.37
CA SER A 174 3.76 -15.03 -2.78
C SER A 174 5.19 -14.50 -2.97
N LEU A 175 5.54 -13.44 -2.24
CA LEU A 175 6.89 -12.88 -2.24
C LEU A 175 7.95 -13.91 -1.81
N LEU A 176 7.64 -14.78 -0.84
CA LEU A 176 8.58 -15.81 -0.39
C LEU A 176 8.84 -16.88 -1.46
N ARG A 177 7.87 -17.18 -2.33
CA ARG A 177 8.08 -18.06 -3.49
C ARG A 177 8.91 -17.36 -4.57
N ASP A 178 8.69 -16.08 -4.79
CA ASP A 178 9.54 -15.30 -5.70
C ASP A 178 10.97 -15.21 -5.18
N VAL A 179 11.15 -15.08 -3.86
CA VAL A 179 12.46 -15.18 -3.20
C VAL A 179 13.10 -16.56 -3.40
N GLU A 180 12.33 -17.65 -3.35
CA GLU A 180 12.83 -19.00 -3.66
C GLU A 180 13.33 -19.11 -5.11
N ASN A 181 12.57 -18.56 -6.06
CA ASN A 181 12.94 -18.53 -7.48
C ASN A 181 14.21 -17.70 -7.73
N GLU A 182 14.33 -16.55 -7.07
CA GLU A 182 15.49 -15.65 -7.17
C GLU A 182 16.63 -15.99 -6.20
N TRP A 183 16.50 -17.08 -5.44
CA TRP A 183 17.45 -17.44 -4.39
C TRP A 183 18.90 -17.55 -4.88
N PRO A 184 19.21 -18.17 -6.04
CA PRO A 184 20.57 -18.22 -6.56
C PRO A 184 21.18 -16.83 -6.81
N ASN A 185 20.35 -15.85 -7.21
CA ASN A 185 20.79 -14.46 -7.42
C ASN A 185 20.99 -13.72 -6.08
N ILE A 186 20.25 -14.12 -5.04
CA ILE A 186 20.33 -13.51 -3.71
C ILE A 186 21.59 -13.98 -2.96
N VAL A 187 21.83 -15.29 -2.91
CA VAL A 187 22.95 -15.85 -2.13
C VAL A 187 24.20 -16.11 -2.96
N GLY A 188 24.12 -15.93 -4.28
CA GLY A 188 25.19 -16.28 -5.21
C GLY A 188 25.21 -17.77 -5.55
N VAL A 189 26.01 -18.11 -6.57
CA VAL A 189 26.12 -19.47 -7.11
C VAL A 189 27.55 -19.98 -6.98
N GLY A 190 27.70 -21.25 -6.57
CA GLY A 190 28.98 -21.93 -6.47
C GLY A 190 29.53 -22.42 -7.82
N PRO A 191 30.75 -22.99 -7.85
CA PRO A 191 31.35 -23.53 -9.07
C PRO A 191 30.55 -24.68 -9.72
N ASP A 192 29.67 -25.33 -8.94
CA ASP A 192 28.79 -26.43 -9.34
C ASP A 192 27.45 -25.96 -9.93
N GLY A 193 27.21 -24.64 -9.99
CA GLY A 193 25.95 -24.07 -10.47
C GLY A 193 24.83 -24.08 -9.44
N LEU A 194 25.09 -24.48 -8.19
CA LEU A 194 24.11 -24.49 -7.11
C LEU A 194 24.21 -23.22 -6.24
N PRO A 195 23.11 -22.80 -5.59
CA PRO A 195 23.15 -21.68 -4.64
C PRO A 195 24.19 -21.91 -3.54
N LEU A 196 24.95 -20.86 -3.18
CA LEU A 196 25.94 -20.94 -2.09
C LEU A 196 25.32 -21.33 -0.74
N VAL A 197 24.04 -20.99 -0.53
CA VAL A 197 23.25 -21.38 0.63
C VAL A 197 21.99 -22.08 0.13
N PRO A 198 21.65 -23.29 0.61
CA PRO A 198 20.40 -23.94 0.22
C PRO A 198 19.19 -23.16 0.72
N PHE A 199 18.08 -23.21 0.00
CA PHE A 199 16.83 -22.58 0.45
C PHE A 199 16.37 -23.25 1.76
N PRO A 200 15.96 -22.49 2.79
CA PRO A 200 15.90 -23.00 4.16
C PRO A 200 14.68 -23.87 4.48
N TYR A 201 13.75 -24.03 3.55
CA TYR A 201 12.60 -24.92 3.67
C TYR A 201 12.14 -25.34 2.28
N GLN A 202 11.26 -26.34 2.21
CA GLN A 202 10.63 -26.75 0.97
C GLN A 202 9.14 -26.95 1.22
N LEU A 203 8.32 -26.37 0.36
CA LEU A 203 6.87 -26.57 0.40
C LEU A 203 6.50 -27.76 -0.47
N SER A 204 5.53 -28.56 -0.02
CA SER A 204 4.91 -29.58 -0.85
C SER A 204 4.10 -28.94 -1.97
N ALA A 205 3.86 -29.69 -3.06
CA ALA A 205 3.03 -29.22 -4.17
C ALA A 205 1.61 -28.81 -3.72
N THR A 206 1.05 -29.51 -2.73
CA THR A 206 -0.25 -29.20 -2.14
C THR A 206 -0.23 -27.88 -1.38
N GLU A 207 0.82 -27.60 -0.60
CA GLU A 207 0.97 -26.33 0.12
C GLU A 207 1.13 -25.16 -0.85
N VAL A 208 1.94 -25.32 -1.91
CA VAL A 208 2.10 -24.30 -2.95
C VAL A 208 0.76 -24.02 -3.64
N GLN A 209 0.00 -25.06 -3.98
CA GLN A 209 -1.31 -24.89 -4.60
C GLN A 209 -2.31 -24.19 -3.68
N GLN A 210 -2.32 -24.53 -2.40
CA GLN A 210 -3.17 -23.87 -1.42
C GLN A 210 -2.81 -22.40 -1.26
N GLN A 211 -1.51 -22.06 -1.19
CA GLN A 211 -1.08 -20.66 -1.08
C GLN A 211 -1.47 -19.83 -2.32
N LYS A 212 -1.41 -20.40 -3.53
CA LYS A 212 -1.87 -19.73 -4.76
C LYS A 212 -3.38 -19.47 -4.72
N GLN A 213 -4.16 -20.46 -4.28
CA GLN A 213 -5.61 -20.29 -4.13
C GLN A 213 -5.95 -19.23 -3.07
N ASP A 214 -5.22 -19.23 -1.95
CA ASP A 214 -5.38 -18.23 -0.88
C ASP A 214 -5.07 -16.82 -1.40
N GLU A 215 -4.01 -16.66 -2.19
CA GLU A 215 -3.64 -15.39 -2.83
C GLU A 215 -4.71 -14.89 -3.80
N GLU A 216 -5.26 -15.75 -4.65
CA GLU A 216 -6.36 -15.39 -5.54
C GLU A 216 -7.62 -14.97 -4.77
N GLN A 217 -7.94 -15.68 -3.68
CA GLN A 217 -9.07 -15.33 -2.81
C GLN A 217 -8.84 -14.00 -2.09
N TRP A 218 -7.62 -13.76 -1.64
CA TRP A 218 -7.22 -12.51 -1.00
C TRP A 218 -7.31 -11.35 -1.97
N ALA A 219 -6.78 -11.50 -3.19
CA ALA A 219 -6.85 -10.47 -4.23
C ALA A 219 -8.32 -10.12 -4.57
N ARG A 220 -9.20 -11.12 -4.64
CA ARG A 220 -10.65 -10.89 -4.81
C ARG A 220 -11.25 -10.12 -3.64
N GLY A 221 -10.88 -10.45 -2.39
CA GLY A 221 -11.36 -9.73 -1.21
C GLY A 221 -10.96 -8.26 -1.19
N VAL A 222 -9.74 -7.95 -1.64
CA VAL A 222 -9.28 -6.56 -1.82
C VAL A 222 -10.10 -5.85 -2.89
N GLN A 223 -10.30 -6.49 -4.05
CA GLN A 223 -11.11 -5.95 -5.13
C GLN A 223 -12.56 -5.68 -4.71
N LEU A 224 -13.15 -6.58 -3.92
CA LEU A 224 -14.49 -6.40 -3.35
C LEU A 224 -14.55 -5.20 -2.39
N MET A 225 -13.51 -4.93 -1.61
CA MET A 225 -13.47 -3.73 -0.78
C MET A 225 -13.43 -2.47 -1.64
N ASP A 226 -12.61 -2.42 -2.70
CA ASP A 226 -12.55 -1.27 -3.61
C ASP A 226 -13.92 -1.01 -4.27
N GLU A 227 -14.60 -2.06 -4.72
CA GLU A 227 -15.95 -1.94 -5.26
C GLU A 227 -16.96 -1.48 -4.20
N PHE A 228 -16.88 -2.00 -2.97
CA PHE A 228 -17.74 -1.60 -1.86
C PHE A 228 -17.56 -0.12 -1.50
N ILE A 229 -16.31 0.36 -1.46
CA ILE A 229 -15.98 1.79 -1.25
C ILE A 229 -16.58 2.63 -2.39
N SER A 230 -16.44 2.19 -3.64
CA SER A 230 -17.04 2.87 -4.79
C SER A 230 -18.57 2.88 -4.73
N ASP A 231 -19.20 1.79 -4.30
CA ASP A 231 -20.66 1.66 -4.20
C ASP A 231 -21.24 2.55 -3.10
N THR A 232 -20.57 2.61 -1.95
CA THR A 232 -21.06 3.34 -0.77
C THR A 232 -20.68 4.82 -0.80
N GLY A 233 -19.63 5.17 -1.55
CA GLY A 233 -19.01 6.48 -1.44
C GLY A 233 -18.41 6.74 -0.06
N SER A 234 -18.13 5.69 0.72
CA SER A 234 -17.39 5.79 1.99
C SER A 234 -15.95 6.27 1.75
N PHE A 235 -15.30 6.83 2.78
CA PHE A 235 -13.95 7.43 2.68
C PHE A 235 -13.83 8.61 1.70
N LYS A 236 -14.86 9.44 1.54
CA LYS A 236 -14.76 10.72 0.78
C LYS A 236 -13.62 11.62 1.25
N HIS A 237 -13.29 11.50 2.54
CA HIS A 237 -12.12 12.10 3.18
C HIS A 237 -11.25 11.02 3.80
N TRP A 238 -9.96 11.30 3.94
CA TRP A 238 -8.96 10.35 4.44
C TRP A 238 -9.25 9.83 5.85
N ASP A 239 -10.02 10.58 6.65
CA ASP A 239 -10.41 10.23 8.03
C ASP A 239 -11.86 9.69 8.13
N GLY A 240 -12.56 9.52 7.00
CA GLY A 240 -13.94 9.01 6.96
C GLY A 240 -14.98 9.96 7.55
N ARG A 241 -14.62 11.18 7.94
CA ARG A 241 -15.59 12.17 8.43
C ARG A 241 -16.42 12.73 7.29
N VAL A 242 -17.62 13.20 7.62
CA VAL A 242 -18.50 13.92 6.69
C VAL A 242 -18.96 15.22 7.35
N SER A 243 -19.15 16.27 6.55
CA SER A 243 -19.70 17.51 7.07
C SER A 243 -21.15 17.31 7.52
N ASP A 244 -21.62 18.13 8.47
CA ASP A 244 -23.03 18.12 8.92
C ASP A 244 -24.00 18.28 7.75
N ALA A 245 -23.66 19.15 6.79
CA ALA A 245 -24.46 19.39 5.58
C ALA A 245 -24.56 18.15 4.67
N GLU A 246 -23.56 17.28 4.66
CA GLU A 246 -23.50 16.09 3.79
C GLU A 246 -23.83 14.80 4.54
N TYR A 247 -24.11 14.86 5.84
CA TYR A 247 -24.33 13.70 6.69
C TYR A 247 -25.51 12.85 6.18
N GLU A 248 -26.69 13.46 6.02
CA GLU A 248 -27.90 12.77 5.55
C GLU A 248 -27.80 12.26 4.11
N LEU A 249 -26.98 12.90 3.28
CA LEU A 249 -26.71 12.42 1.92
C LEU A 249 -25.79 11.18 1.98
N SER A 250 -24.71 11.26 2.75
CA SER A 250 -23.71 10.20 2.86
C SER A 250 -24.28 8.96 3.53
N LYS A 251 -25.15 9.14 4.54
CA LYS A 251 -25.88 8.04 5.18
C LYS A 251 -26.76 7.28 4.17
N ARG A 252 -27.54 8.00 3.35
CA ARG A 252 -28.36 7.37 2.29
C ARG A 252 -27.52 6.66 1.24
N GLN A 253 -26.41 7.28 0.81
CA GLN A 253 -25.48 6.65 -0.14
C GLN A 253 -24.85 5.37 0.39
N LEU A 254 -24.51 5.35 1.69
CA LEU A 254 -24.02 4.15 2.38
C LEU A 254 -25.08 3.05 2.40
N GLU A 255 -26.31 3.35 2.83
CA GLU A 255 -27.42 2.38 2.88
C GLU A 255 -27.72 1.80 1.48
N GLU A 256 -27.82 2.65 0.45
CA GLU A 256 -28.04 2.20 -0.92
C GLU A 256 -26.86 1.41 -1.49
N GLY A 257 -25.63 1.81 -1.14
CA GLY A 257 -24.40 1.12 -1.54
C GLY A 257 -24.30 -0.28 -0.94
N ILE A 258 -24.64 -0.42 0.34
CA ILE A 258 -24.72 -1.73 1.02
C ILE A 258 -25.73 -2.63 0.32
N GLU A 259 -26.94 -2.13 0.00
CA GLU A 259 -27.93 -2.95 -0.70
C GLU A 259 -27.50 -3.34 -2.13
N ARG A 260 -26.81 -2.44 -2.86
CA ARG A 260 -26.21 -2.78 -4.15
C ARG A 260 -25.18 -3.89 -4.03
N PHE A 261 -24.29 -3.80 -3.05
CA PHE A 261 -23.29 -4.83 -2.75
C PHE A 261 -23.95 -6.16 -2.40
N LEU A 262 -24.89 -6.18 -1.46
CA LEU A 262 -25.58 -7.41 -1.03
C LEU A 262 -26.33 -8.07 -2.18
N ARG A 263 -26.98 -7.30 -3.05
CA ARG A 263 -27.68 -7.83 -4.23
C ARG A 263 -26.73 -8.49 -5.22
N ARG A 264 -25.49 -8.00 -5.31
CA ARG A 264 -24.45 -8.54 -6.19
C ARG A 264 -23.80 -9.79 -5.59
N GLU A 265 -23.46 -9.75 -4.30
CA GLU A 265 -22.58 -10.74 -3.68
C GLU A 265 -23.31 -11.84 -2.89
N ALA A 266 -24.49 -11.58 -2.33
CA ALA A 266 -25.23 -12.58 -1.55
C ALA A 266 -26.09 -13.45 -2.46
N ARG A 267 -25.84 -14.78 -2.46
CA ARG A 267 -26.62 -15.72 -3.29
C ARG A 267 -27.94 -16.15 -2.66
N ASN A 268 -28.09 -15.95 -1.36
CA ASN A 268 -29.25 -16.35 -0.58
C ASN A 268 -29.31 -15.54 0.72
N GLU A 269 -30.41 -15.71 1.46
CA GLU A 269 -30.66 -14.98 2.70
C GLU A 269 -29.62 -15.28 3.80
N GLU A 270 -29.03 -16.47 3.80
CA GLU A 270 -28.01 -16.84 4.78
C GLU A 270 -26.68 -16.12 4.49
N GLU A 271 -26.22 -16.13 3.23
CA GLU A 271 -25.06 -15.35 2.81
C GLU A 271 -25.30 -13.84 3.01
N ARG A 272 -26.53 -13.35 2.82
CA ARG A 272 -26.88 -11.94 3.07
C ARG A 272 -26.63 -11.57 4.53
N LYS A 273 -27.06 -12.42 5.48
CA LYS A 273 -26.79 -12.22 6.91
C LYS A 273 -25.31 -12.30 7.25
N GLN A 274 -24.57 -13.23 6.63
CA GLN A 274 -23.13 -13.35 6.84
C GLN A 274 -22.38 -12.12 6.32
N TRP A 275 -22.75 -11.62 5.15
CA TRP A 275 -22.20 -10.37 4.62
C TRP A 275 -22.50 -9.17 5.50
N LEU A 276 -23.73 -9.01 5.99
CA LEU A 276 -24.08 -7.92 6.91
C LEU A 276 -23.25 -7.91 8.20
N LYS A 277 -22.78 -9.08 8.66
CA LYS A 277 -21.85 -9.17 9.82
C LYS A 277 -20.39 -8.88 9.46
N ALA A 278 -20.02 -9.03 8.19
CA ALA A 278 -18.65 -8.94 7.73
C ALA A 278 -18.28 -7.57 7.14
N ILE A 279 -19.26 -6.85 6.59
CA ILE A 279 -19.03 -5.53 6.01
C ILE A 279 -18.86 -4.47 7.11
N PRO A 280 -17.93 -3.50 6.93
CA PRO A 280 -17.79 -2.39 7.86
C PRO A 280 -19.01 -1.46 7.79
N PHE A 281 -19.19 -0.63 8.82
CA PHE A 281 -20.26 0.38 8.93
C PHE A 281 -21.69 -0.14 9.12
N VAL A 282 -21.87 -1.44 9.30
CA VAL A 282 -23.13 -2.02 9.79
C VAL A 282 -22.95 -2.31 11.26
N ASP A 283 -23.76 -1.65 12.10
CA ASP A 283 -23.81 -1.95 13.52
C ASP A 283 -24.31 -3.40 13.69
N SER A 284 -23.43 -4.30 14.09
CA SER A 284 -23.85 -5.59 14.61
C SER A 284 -24.40 -5.36 16.00
N GLU A 285 -25.61 -5.85 16.29
CA GLU A 285 -26.06 -6.05 17.67
C GLU A 285 -25.09 -7.07 18.32
N GLU A 286 -24.00 -6.58 18.90
CA GLU A 286 -23.19 -7.39 19.80
C GLU A 286 -24.05 -7.67 21.02
N THR A 287 -24.64 -8.87 21.07
CA THR A 287 -25.12 -9.44 22.33
C THR A 287 -23.91 -9.56 23.25
N GLY A 288 -23.80 -8.64 24.20
CA GLY A 288 -22.77 -8.63 25.24
C GLY A 288 -22.83 -9.80 26.21
#